data_AF-A0A0D2E4Z3-F1
#
_entry.id   AF-A0A0D2E4Z3-F1
#
_cell.length_a   1.000
_cell.length_b   1.000
_cell.length_c   1.000
_cell.angle_alpha   90.00
_cell.angle_beta   90.00
_cell.angle_gamma   90.00
#
_symmetry.space_group_name_H-M   'P 1'
#
loop_
_entity.id
_entity.type
_entity.pdbx_description
1 polymer ?
#
loop_
_entity_poly.entity_id
_entity_poly.type
_entity_poly.pdbx_seq_one_letter_code
_entity_poly.pdbx_strand_id
1 'polypeptide(L)'
;MYLHLLAYKEEIFGPVVLVNTFEDEEEVMSEANCTNYGLFSSVYTRDFEQAVRVAKTLEAGAVGINCSVPIRTVNIPVGGWKQSGLGRE
;
A
#
# COMPACT_ATOMS: atom_id res chain seq x y z
N MET A 1 -14.53 16.97 -3.81
CA MET A 1 -13.72 17.66 -4.85
C MET A 1 -12.32 17.07 -4.78
N TYR A 2 -12.14 15.87 -5.35
CA TYR A 2 -10.87 15.15 -5.31
C TYR A 2 -9.91 15.85 -6.25
N LEU A 3 -8.98 16.61 -5.68
CA LEU A 3 -7.87 17.18 -6.42
C LEU A 3 -6.98 16.00 -6.84
N HIS A 4 -7.17 15.49 -8.06
CA HIS A 4 -6.24 14.58 -8.72
C HIS A 4 -4.92 15.34 -9.00
N LEU A 5 -4.16 15.60 -7.93
CA LEU A 5 -2.77 15.99 -8.03
C LEU A 5 -2.03 14.81 -8.66
N LEU A 6 -1.34 15.07 -9.77
CA LEU A 6 -0.46 14.10 -10.45
C LEU A 6 0.44 13.33 -9.45
N ALA A 7 0.88 14.02 -8.40
CA ALA A 7 1.65 13.46 -7.28
C ALA A 7 1.04 12.18 -6.65
N TYR A 8 -0.28 12.00 -6.69
CA TYR A 8 -0.94 10.83 -6.09
C TYR A 8 -0.67 9.52 -6.84
N LYS A 9 -0.24 9.60 -8.10
CA LYS A 9 -0.02 8.43 -8.98
C LYS A 9 1.43 8.25 -9.41
N GLU A 10 2.31 9.16 -9.01
CA GLU A 10 3.73 9.18 -9.38
C GLU A 10 4.59 8.68 -8.23
N GLU A 11 5.77 8.13 -8.55
CA GLU A 11 6.77 7.77 -7.54
C GLU A 11 7.57 9.02 -7.14
N ILE A 12 7.45 9.44 -5.87
CA ILE A 12 8.10 10.64 -5.34
C ILE A 12 9.31 10.23 -4.50
N PHE A 13 10.47 10.78 -4.84
CA PHE A 13 11.70 10.62 -4.08
C PHE A 13 11.97 11.87 -3.24
N GLY A 14 11.76 11.78 -1.92
CA GLY A 14 11.99 12.89 -0.99
C GLY A 14 11.10 12.81 0.25
N PRO A 15 11.25 13.72 1.22
CA PRO A 15 10.49 13.72 2.46
C PRO A 15 9.09 14.32 2.28
N VAL A 16 8.28 13.73 1.39
CA VAL A 16 6.92 14.18 1.08
C VAL A 16 5.93 13.06 1.37
N VAL A 17 4.83 13.38 2.04
CA VAL A 17 3.73 12.45 2.33
C VAL A 17 2.41 13.05 1.87
N LEU A 18 1.61 12.25 1.18
CA LEU A 18 0.23 12.59 0.81
C LEU A 18 -0.71 11.96 1.82
N VAL A 19 -1.71 12.74 2.27
CA VAL A 19 -2.72 12.28 3.24
C VAL A 19 -4.09 12.51 2.63
N ASN A 20 -4.84 11.43 2.47
CA ASN A 20 -6.22 11.45 2.01
C ASN A 20 -7.13 10.88 3.09
N THR A 21 -8.38 11.36 3.10
CA THR A 21 -9.46 10.82 3.90
C THR A 21 -10.36 9.96 3.02
N PHE A 22 -11.02 8.99 3.64
CA PHE A 22 -12.02 8.13 3.02
C PHE A 22 -13.19 7.98 3.99
N GLU A 23 -14.37 7.61 3.47
CA GLU A 23 -15.59 7.44 4.25
C GLU A 23 -15.81 5.99 4.68
N ASP A 24 -15.44 5.02 3.84
CA ASP A 24 -15.64 3.61 4.10
C ASP A 24 -14.50 2.71 3.59
N GLU A 25 -14.57 1.42 3.96
CA GLU A 25 -13.56 0.43 3.62
C GLU A 25 -13.52 0.11 2.10
N GLU A 26 -14.65 0.18 1.40
CA GLU A 26 -14.69 -0.11 -0.04
C GLU A 26 -14.00 1.00 -0.83
N GLU A 27 -14.28 2.26 -0.49
CA GLU A 27 -13.64 3.44 -1.07
C GLU A 27 -12.12 3.38 -0.90
N VAL A 28 -11.64 3.20 0.34
CA VAL A 28 -10.19 3.21 0.60
C VAL A 28 -9.47 2.05 -0.08
N MET A 29 -10.12 0.88 -0.20
CA MET A 29 -9.52 -0.26 -0.90
C MET A 29 -9.43 -0.03 -2.40
N SER A 30 -10.45 0.59 -2.99
CA SER A 30 -10.44 1.02 -4.40
C SER A 30 -9.32 2.02 -4.65
N GLU A 31 -9.20 3.05 -3.80
CA GLU A 31 -8.17 4.08 -3.93
C GLU A 31 -6.76 3.53 -3.70
N ALA A 32 -6.54 2.71 -2.67
CA ALA A 32 -5.24 2.14 -2.34
C ALA A 32 -4.66 1.28 -3.47
N ASN A 33 -5.53 0.57 -4.21
CA ASN A 33 -5.13 -0.23 -5.36
C ASN A 33 -5.12 0.56 -6.69
N CYS A 34 -5.62 1.81 -6.71
CA CYS A 34 -5.67 2.70 -7.90
C CYS A 34 -4.31 3.34 -8.22
N THR A 35 -3.27 2.52 -8.31
CA THR A 35 -1.91 2.91 -8.66
C THR A 35 -1.29 1.89 -9.62
N ASN A 36 -0.35 2.34 -10.44
CA ASN A 36 0.45 1.49 -11.33
C ASN A 36 1.56 0.73 -10.59
N TYR A 37 1.79 1.07 -9.32
CA TYR A 37 2.86 0.53 -8.47
C TYR A 37 2.30 -0.40 -7.39
N GLY A 38 3.17 -1.13 -6.71
CA GLY A 38 2.76 -2.09 -5.68
C GLY A 38 3.95 -2.70 -4.95
N LEU A 39 4.87 -1.88 -4.43
CA LEU A 39 6.02 -2.40 -3.68
C LEU A 39 5.61 -2.85 -2.27
N PHE A 40 5.26 -1.89 -1.42
CA PHE A 40 4.81 -2.11 -0.05
C PHE A 40 3.49 -1.42 0.23
N SER A 41 2.69 -2.04 1.08
CA SER A 41 1.53 -1.41 1.69
C SER A 41 1.46 -1.77 3.17
N SER A 42 0.67 -1.02 3.95
CA SER A 42 0.47 -1.29 5.35
C SER A 42 -0.92 -0.87 5.80
N VAL A 43 -1.54 -1.71 6.64
CA VAL A 43 -2.81 -1.41 7.30
C VAL A 43 -2.58 -1.20 8.78
N TYR A 44 -3.19 -0.14 9.32
CA TYR A 44 -3.17 0.17 10.75
C TYR A 44 -4.59 0.12 11.30
N THR A 45 -4.84 -0.84 12.17
CA THR A 45 -6.14 -0.99 12.82
C THR A 45 -6.00 -1.81 14.10
N ARG A 46 -6.96 -1.63 15.01
CA ARG A 46 -7.10 -2.46 16.22
C ARG A 46 -7.99 -3.68 15.99
N ASP A 47 -8.73 -3.70 14.88
CA ASP A 47 -9.60 -4.82 14.50
C ASP A 47 -8.79 -5.85 13.72
N PHE A 48 -8.66 -7.05 14.28
CA PHE A 48 -7.89 -8.13 13.67
C PHE A 48 -8.54 -8.69 12.40
N GLU A 49 -9.87 -8.79 12.36
CA GLU A 49 -10.57 -9.31 11.19
C GLU A 49 -10.44 -8.34 10.02
N GLN A 50 -10.58 -7.04 10.30
CA GLN A 50 -10.30 -6.00 9.31
C GLN A 50 -8.85 -6.05 8.84
N ALA A 51 -7.88 -6.15 9.75
CA ALA A 51 -6.46 -6.20 9.39
C ALA A 51 -6.17 -7.34 8.40
N VAL A 52 -6.67 -8.55 8.68
CA VAL A 52 -6.45 -9.72 7.82
C VAL A 52 -7.21 -9.58 6.49
N ARG A 53 -8.44 -9.08 6.50
CA ARG A 53 -9.25 -8.88 5.28
C ARG A 53 -8.60 -7.88 4.35
N VAL A 54 -8.26 -6.68 4.85
CA VAL A 54 -7.60 -5.61 4.10
C VAL A 54 -6.22 -6.06 3.60
N ALA A 55 -5.43 -6.73 4.45
CA ALA A 55 -4.10 -7.16 4.05
C ALA A 55 -4.10 -8.13 2.86
N LYS A 56 -5.15 -8.95 2.72
CA LYS A 56 -5.30 -9.91 1.62
C LYS A 56 -5.75 -9.29 0.30
N THR A 57 -6.35 -8.11 0.34
CA THR A 57 -6.90 -7.44 -0.86
C THR A 57 -5.99 -6.34 -1.41
N LEU A 58 -4.95 -5.96 -0.68
CA LEU A 58 -3.95 -5.00 -1.15
C LEU A 58 -3.04 -5.61 -2.23
N GLU A 59 -2.92 -4.91 -3.34
CA GLU A 59 -2.11 -5.30 -4.50
C GLU A 59 -0.66 -4.83 -4.34
N ALA A 60 0.07 -5.41 -3.40
CA ALA A 60 1.46 -5.09 -3.12
C ALA A 60 2.33 -6.33 -2.91
N GLY A 61 3.63 -6.18 -3.16
CA GLY A 61 4.63 -7.22 -2.96
C GLY A 61 4.76 -7.68 -1.50
N ALA A 62 4.68 -6.75 -0.56
CA ALA A 62 4.56 -7.05 0.86
C ALA A 62 3.57 -6.13 1.56
N VAL A 63 2.76 -6.70 2.45
CA VAL A 63 1.74 -5.99 3.21
C VAL A 63 2.01 -6.14 4.70
N GLY A 64 2.14 -5.01 5.38
CA GLY A 64 2.36 -4.93 6.83
C GLY A 64 1.06 -4.74 7.59
N ILE A 65 0.93 -5.35 8.76
CA ILE A 65 -0.13 -5.05 9.72
C ILE A 65 0.51 -4.35 10.91
N ASN A 66 0.07 -3.12 11.21
CA ASN A 66 0.54 -2.31 12.32
C ASN A 66 2.08 -2.10 12.34
N CYS A 67 2.70 -1.97 11.15
CA CYS A 67 4.11 -1.66 10.98
C CYS A 67 4.34 -0.78 9.76
N SER A 68 5.41 0.02 9.76
CA SER A 68 5.70 1.00 8.69
C SER A 68 6.57 0.42 7.57
N VAL A 69 7.29 -0.66 7.86
CA VAL A 69 8.15 -1.35 6.90
C VAL A 69 7.84 -2.84 7.02
N PRO A 70 7.14 -3.44 6.04
CA PRO A 70 6.75 -4.85 6.09
C PRO A 70 7.93 -5.82 5.96
N ILE A 71 9.08 -5.34 5.47
CA ILE A 71 10.32 -6.12 5.35
C ILE A 71 11.35 -5.63 6.35
N ARG A 72 11.48 -6.36 7.46
CA ARG A 72 12.38 -5.99 8.58
C ARG A 72 13.69 -6.78 8.60
N THR A 73 13.87 -7.75 7.70
CA THR A 73 15.09 -8.58 7.65
C THR A 73 15.51 -8.83 6.21
N VAL A 74 16.82 -9.03 6.01
CA VAL A 74 17.42 -9.31 4.69
C VAL A 74 17.13 -10.71 4.15
N ASN A 75 16.43 -11.55 4.91
CA ASN A 75 16.18 -12.96 4.59
C ASN A 75 14.77 -13.20 4.04
N ILE A 76 13.99 -12.14 3.79
CA ILE A 76 12.63 -12.23 3.27
C ILE A 76 12.67 -11.71 1.82
N PRO A 77 12.09 -12.44 0.85
CA PRO A 77 12.06 -11.98 -0.53
C PRO A 77 11.27 -10.67 -0.67
N VAL A 78 11.84 -9.73 -1.42
CA VAL A 78 11.27 -8.44 -1.80
C VAL A 78 10.92 -8.44 -3.29
N GLY A 79 9.73 -8.95 -3.61
CA GLY A 79 9.20 -8.88 -4.97
C GLY A 79 8.06 -7.87 -5.05
N GLY A 80 8.23 -6.76 -5.78
CA GLY A 80 7.13 -5.81 -6.00
C GLY A 80 6.04 -6.35 -6.94
N TRP A 81 4.88 -5.70 -6.93
CA TRP A 81 3.72 -5.95 -7.79
C TRP A 81 3.55 -4.85 -8.85
N LYS A 82 2.89 -5.15 -9.98
CA LYS A 82 2.72 -4.25 -11.13
C LYS A 82 4.06 -3.67 -11.64
N GLN A 83 4.17 -2.35 -11.78
CA GLN A 83 5.42 -1.71 -12.23
C GLN A 83 6.53 -1.74 -11.18
N SER A 84 6.23 -2.11 -9.93
CA SER A 84 7.24 -2.31 -8.88
C SER A 84 7.94 -3.67 -8.99
N GLY A 85 7.47 -4.59 -9.83
CA GLY A 85 8.13 -5.88 -10.04
C GLY A 85 7.20 -6.99 -10.50
N LEU A 86 7.78 -8.15 -10.81
CA LEU A 86 7.06 -9.35 -11.25
C LEU A 86 6.79 -10.33 -10.09
N GLY A 87 6.85 -9.86 -8.83
CA GLY A 87 6.71 -10.71 -7.64
C GLY A 87 7.85 -11.72 -7.47
N ARG A 88 9.01 -11.46 -8.07
CA ARG A 88 10.20 -12.32 -8.00
C ARG A 88 11.41 -11.50 -7.56
N GLU A 89 12.04 -11.99 -6.51
CA GLU A 89 13.41 -11.68 -6.10
C GLU A 89 14.29 -12.92 -6.32
#